data_AF-A0A5D6Y4R3-F1
#
_entry.id   AF-A0A5D6Y4R3-F1
#
_cell.length_a   1.000
_cell.length_b   1.000
_cell.length_c   1.000
_cell.angle_alpha   90.00
_cell.angle_beta   90.00
_cell.angle_gamma   90.00
#
_symmetry.space_group_name_H-M   'P 1'
#
loop_
_entity.id
_entity.type
_entity.pdbx_description
1 polymer ?
#
loop_
_entity_poly.entity_id
_entity_poly.type
_entity_poly.pdbx_seq_one_letter_code
_entity_poly.pdbx_strand_id
1 'polypeptide(L)'
;MRLAYDAFCAEGERLVDLSQRAAQHSPVAEWRWRHGNRAHLPGNAFLVSTANDDEAVLPATPATTAEDCGRSTETVVCEFHVVFHVVYQTPVLYFRAARLDGSLFPIAYHISMLQLPGSRIGAVVVASMEEHPVLGTPFWFLHPCETAAAMELLVKLQHATVDRTPNSKDIDAVPAYLLSWLSLVAPLTGISPLDYVGVSGGSERELAATA
;
A
#
# COMPACT_ATOMS: atom_id res chain seq x y z
N MET A 1 0.08 -5.63 17.96
CA MET A 1 -0.15 -6.97 17.36
C MET A 1 0.94 -7.30 16.34
N ARG A 2 1.71 -8.36 16.61
CA ARG A 2 2.77 -8.89 15.72
C ARG A 2 2.19 -9.97 14.80
N LEU A 3 2.79 -10.16 13.63
CA LEU A 3 2.38 -11.09 12.59
C LEU A 3 3.48 -12.14 12.38
N ALA A 4 3.12 -13.42 12.42
CA ALA A 4 4.05 -14.49 12.08
C ALA A 4 4.32 -14.52 10.55
N TYR A 5 5.48 -15.01 10.13
CA TYR A 5 5.87 -14.96 8.71
C TYR A 5 4.98 -15.82 7.81
N ASP A 6 4.58 -17.00 8.28
CA ASP A 6 3.61 -17.87 7.61
C ASP A 6 2.24 -17.20 7.44
N ALA A 7 1.77 -16.51 8.48
CA ALA A 7 0.56 -15.71 8.42
C ALA A 7 0.69 -14.54 7.43
N PHE A 8 1.84 -13.86 7.41
CA PHE A 8 2.15 -12.84 6.40
C PHE A 8 2.11 -13.38 4.98
N CYS A 9 2.68 -14.56 4.73
CA CYS A 9 2.61 -15.20 3.42
C CYS A 9 1.17 -15.53 3.02
N ALA A 10 0.39 -16.16 3.91
CA ALA A 10 -1.01 -16.50 3.65
C ALA A 10 -1.89 -15.27 3.38
N GLU A 11 -1.68 -14.21 4.17
CA GLU A 11 -2.32 -12.90 3.97
C GLU A 11 -1.91 -12.27 2.64
N GLY A 12 -0.64 -12.40 2.25
CA GLY A 12 -0.13 -11.87 0.98
C GLY A 12 -0.72 -12.59 -0.23
N GLU A 13 -0.87 -13.91 -0.20
CA GLU A 13 -1.58 -14.66 -1.26
C GLU A 13 -3.03 -14.17 -1.41
N ARG A 14 -3.74 -13.96 -0.30
CA ARG A 14 -5.10 -13.42 -0.34
C ARG A 14 -5.16 -12.04 -0.96
N LEU A 15 -4.20 -11.16 -0.65
CA LEU A 15 -4.12 -9.83 -1.22
C LEU A 15 -3.87 -9.89 -2.74
N VAL A 16 -2.99 -10.78 -3.19
CA VAL A 16 -2.73 -11.02 -4.61
C VAL A 16 -4.04 -11.45 -5.32
N ASP A 17 -4.72 -12.48 -4.81
CA ASP A 17 -5.97 -12.99 -5.39
C ASP A 17 -7.08 -11.92 -5.44
N LEU A 18 -7.19 -11.12 -4.39
CA LEU A 18 -8.15 -10.02 -4.34
C LEU A 18 -7.83 -8.94 -5.38
N SER A 19 -6.56 -8.55 -5.48
CA SER A 19 -6.13 -7.50 -6.40
C SER A 19 -6.32 -7.90 -7.86
N GLN A 20 -6.04 -9.16 -8.21
CA GLN A 20 -6.22 -9.67 -9.57
C GLN A 20 -7.69 -9.75 -9.96
N ARG A 21 -8.58 -10.15 -9.04
CA ARG A 21 -10.03 -10.14 -9.28
C ARG A 21 -10.55 -8.73 -9.46
N ALA A 22 -10.11 -7.78 -8.63
CA ALA A 22 -10.54 -6.40 -8.73
C ALA A 22 -10.05 -5.72 -10.02
N ALA A 23 -8.84 -6.01 -10.46
CA ALA A 23 -8.26 -5.49 -11.70
C ALA A 23 -9.03 -5.90 -12.97
N GLN A 24 -9.84 -6.97 -12.93
CA GLN A 24 -10.69 -7.38 -14.05
C GLN A 24 -11.86 -6.43 -14.30
N HIS A 25 -12.26 -5.65 -13.28
CA HIS A 25 -13.47 -4.84 -13.31
C HIS A 25 -13.22 -3.35 -13.10
N SER A 26 -12.09 -2.98 -12.51
CA SER A 26 -11.74 -1.60 -12.18
C SER A 26 -10.22 -1.38 -12.28
N PRO A 27 -9.75 -0.19 -12.68
CA PRO A 27 -8.34 0.15 -12.60
C PRO A 27 -7.93 0.30 -11.13
N VAL A 28 -7.37 -0.77 -10.57
CA VAL A 28 -6.87 -0.83 -9.18
C VAL A 28 -5.43 -1.32 -9.18
N ALA A 29 -4.69 -0.97 -8.12
CA ALA A 29 -3.35 -1.48 -7.92
C ALA A 29 -3.34 -3.02 -7.82
N GLU A 30 -2.58 -3.67 -8.70
CA GLU A 30 -2.36 -5.11 -8.67
C GLU A 30 -1.18 -5.46 -7.77
N TRP A 31 -1.31 -6.51 -6.95
CA TRP A 31 -0.24 -7.02 -6.11
C TRP A 31 0.33 -8.32 -6.67
N ARG A 32 1.66 -8.48 -6.63
CA ARG A 32 2.34 -9.71 -7.05
C ARG A 32 3.52 -10.03 -6.14
N TRP A 33 3.80 -11.31 -5.93
CA TRP A 33 5.00 -11.73 -5.23
C TRP A 33 6.26 -11.57 -6.07
N ARG A 34 7.32 -11.11 -5.42
CA ARG A 34 8.69 -11.13 -5.89
C ARG A 34 9.56 -11.82 -4.86
N HIS A 35 10.57 -12.54 -5.35
CA HIS A 35 11.45 -13.34 -4.53
C HIS A 35 12.89 -12.95 -4.82
N GLY A 36 13.68 -12.80 -3.75
CA GLY A 36 15.11 -12.68 -3.85
C GLY A 36 15.80 -14.01 -4.08
N ASN A 37 17.12 -13.96 -4.21
CA ASN A 37 17.96 -15.14 -4.48
C ASN A 37 17.96 -16.19 -3.36
N ARG A 38 17.38 -15.92 -2.18
CA ARG A 38 17.24 -16.86 -1.07
C ARG A 38 15.77 -16.94 -0.62
N ALA A 39 14.87 -17.25 -1.56
CA ALA A 39 13.43 -17.27 -1.36
C ALA A 39 12.93 -18.11 -0.16
N HIS A 40 13.73 -19.07 0.32
CA HIS A 40 13.42 -19.92 1.48
C HIS A 40 13.59 -19.21 2.84
N LEU A 41 14.20 -18.03 2.89
CA LEU A 41 14.43 -17.29 4.13
C LEU A 41 13.29 -16.28 4.39
N PRO A 42 12.81 -16.18 5.65
CA PRO A 42 11.86 -15.14 6.04
C PRO A 42 12.36 -13.74 5.67
N GLY A 43 11.48 -12.94 5.07
CA GLY A 43 11.80 -11.57 4.64
C GLY A 43 12.54 -11.47 3.30
N ASN A 44 12.78 -12.59 2.59
CA ASN A 44 13.37 -12.57 1.25
C ASN A 44 12.37 -12.71 0.09
N ALA A 45 11.09 -12.55 0.43
CA ALA A 45 10.00 -12.37 -0.52
C ALA A 45 9.28 -11.08 -0.14
N PHE A 46 8.74 -10.40 -1.13
CA PHE A 46 7.99 -9.16 -0.94
C PHE A 46 6.88 -9.05 -1.98
N LEU A 47 5.82 -8.33 -1.61
CA LEU A 47 4.76 -7.98 -2.54
C LEU A 47 5.14 -6.68 -3.23
N VAL A 48 4.95 -6.60 -4.55
CA VAL A 48 5.09 -5.36 -5.33
C VAL A 48 3.73 -4.95 -5.87
N SER A 49 3.41 -3.67 -5.71
CA SER A 49 2.27 -3.05 -6.39
C SER A 49 2.67 -2.64 -7.80
N THR A 50 1.85 -2.99 -8.78
CA THR A 50 2.00 -2.59 -10.19
C THR A 50 0.84 -1.70 -10.65
N ALA A 51 1.09 -0.88 -11.67
CA ALA A 51 0.14 0.07 -12.25
C ALA A 51 -0.29 1.24 -11.33
N ASN A 52 0.66 1.78 -10.54
CA ASN A 52 0.43 3.02 -9.79
C ASN A 52 0.97 4.20 -10.61
N ASP A 53 0.15 4.69 -11.54
CA ASP A 53 0.41 5.92 -12.27
C ASP A 53 -0.33 7.07 -11.56
N ASP A 54 0.40 8.05 -11.05
CA ASP A 54 -0.15 9.22 -10.37
C ASP A 54 0.27 10.51 -11.10
N GLU A 55 -0.67 11.43 -11.32
CA GLU A 55 -0.36 12.77 -11.81
C GLU A 55 0.17 13.63 -10.67
N ALA A 56 1.48 13.90 -10.69
CA ALA A 56 2.12 14.70 -9.68
C ALA A 56 2.26 16.15 -10.11
N VAL A 57 1.99 17.05 -9.17
CA VAL A 57 2.28 18.47 -9.35
C VAL A 57 3.65 18.72 -8.74
N LEU A 58 4.64 18.96 -9.60
CA LEU A 58 5.97 19.28 -9.11
C LEU A 58 6.05 20.73 -8.61
N PRO A 59 6.74 20.98 -7.49
CA PRO A 59 7.10 22.33 -7.12
C PRO A 59 8.06 22.89 -8.18
N ALA A 60 7.81 24.12 -8.63
CA ALA A 60 8.65 24.78 -9.62
C ALA A 60 10.12 24.74 -9.16
N THR A 61 11.00 24.17 -9.97
CA THR A 61 12.45 24.21 -9.73
C THR A 61 12.91 25.66 -9.74
N PRO A 62 13.60 26.18 -8.71
CA PRO A 62 14.05 27.59 -8.68
C PRO A 62 15.27 27.86 -9.57
N ALA A 63 15.52 27.04 -10.57
CA ALA A 63 16.66 27.15 -11.45
C ALA A 63 16.23 26.96 -12.90
N THR A 64 15.53 27.93 -13.46
CA THR A 64 15.80 28.52 -14.78
C THR A 64 14.95 29.80 -14.88
N THR A 65 15.58 30.85 -15.40
CA THR A 65 15.06 32.18 -15.67
C THR A 65 13.63 32.23 -16.21
N ALA A 66 12.89 33.22 -15.72
CA ALA A 66 11.55 33.65 -16.13
C ALA A 66 11.16 33.28 -17.56
N GLU A 67 10.19 32.38 -17.69
CA GLU A 67 8.93 32.55 -18.43
C GLU A 67 8.04 31.31 -18.20
N ASP A 68 6.75 31.55 -18.05
CA ASP A 68 5.64 30.63 -17.80
C ASP A 68 5.35 30.18 -16.34
N CYS A 69 4.28 30.75 -15.77
CA CYS A 69 3.66 30.35 -14.52
C CYS A 69 2.71 29.17 -14.78
N GLY A 70 3.21 28.12 -15.42
CA GLY A 70 2.50 26.86 -15.63
C GLY A 70 2.84 25.89 -14.50
N ARG A 71 1.84 25.46 -13.73
CA ARG A 71 1.98 24.22 -12.95
C ARG A 71 2.17 23.08 -13.96
N SER A 72 3.40 22.62 -14.14
CA SER A 72 3.66 21.41 -14.91
C SER A 72 3.17 20.22 -14.10
N THR A 73 2.09 19.59 -14.56
CA THR A 73 1.68 18.25 -14.13
C THR A 73 2.55 17.24 -14.85
N GLU A 74 3.22 16.38 -14.11
CA GLU A 74 4.02 15.30 -14.67
C GLU A 74 3.47 13.98 -14.15
N THR A 75 3.27 13.02 -15.06
CA THR A 75 2.88 11.66 -14.69
C THR A 75 4.06 10.96 -14.03
N VAL A 76 3.82 10.39 -12.85
CA VAL A 76 4.81 9.74 -12.02
C VAL A 76 4.41 8.29 -11.81
N VAL A 77 5.39 7.40 -11.93
CA VAL A 77 5.19 5.99 -11.62
C VAL A 77 5.68 5.75 -10.20
N CYS A 78 4.74 5.37 -9.33
CA CYS A 78 5.02 4.99 -7.96
C CYS A 78 5.13 3.46 -7.86
N GLU A 79 6.15 3.00 -7.15
CA GLU A 79 6.37 1.57 -6.90
C GLU A 79 6.38 1.34 -5.39
N PHE A 80 5.47 0.49 -4.95
CA PHE A 80 5.25 0.17 -3.53
C PHE A 80 5.56 -1.30 -3.28
N HIS A 81 6.41 -1.57 -2.31
CA HIS A 81 6.79 -2.90 -1.88
C HIS A 81 6.36 -3.14 -0.43
N VAL A 82 5.78 -4.30 -0.16
CA VAL A 82 5.48 -4.74 1.21
C VAL A 82 6.43 -5.88 1.56
N VAL A 83 7.31 -5.61 2.53
CA VAL A 83 8.33 -6.54 2.99
C VAL A 83 8.05 -6.95 4.42
N PHE A 84 8.25 -8.22 4.75
CA PHE A 84 8.17 -8.67 6.13
C PHE A 84 9.44 -8.33 6.91
N HIS A 85 9.31 -7.55 7.98
CA HIS A 85 10.43 -7.25 8.87
C HIS A 85 10.54 -8.30 9.97
N VAL A 86 11.58 -9.13 9.93
CA VAL A 86 11.74 -10.30 10.81
C VAL A 86 11.80 -9.97 12.31
N VAL A 87 12.46 -8.87 12.70
CA VAL A 87 12.60 -8.47 14.11
C VAL A 87 11.31 -7.91 14.68
N TYR A 88 10.69 -6.94 14.00
CA TYR A 88 9.43 -6.33 14.44
C TYR A 88 8.21 -7.25 14.22
N GLN A 89 8.34 -8.25 13.34
CA GLN A 89 7.26 -9.16 12.96
C GLN A 89 6.06 -8.39 12.41
N THR A 90 6.32 -7.47 11.48
CA THR A 90 5.33 -6.59 10.86
C THR A 90 5.63 -6.40 9.37
N PRO A 91 4.62 -6.11 8.54
CA PRO A 91 4.86 -5.58 7.19
C PRO A 91 5.49 -4.19 7.26
N VAL A 92 6.35 -3.91 6.29
CA VAL A 92 7.05 -2.64 6.10
C VAL A 92 6.83 -2.20 4.66
N LEU A 93 6.42 -0.94 4.50
CA LEU A 93 6.29 -0.33 3.20
C LEU A 93 7.64 0.23 2.76
N TYR A 94 8.16 -0.28 1.65
CA TYR A 94 9.22 0.34 0.88
C TYR A 94 8.60 0.99 -0.35
N PHE A 95 9.09 2.16 -0.76
CA PHE A 95 8.55 2.86 -1.91
C PHE A 95 9.61 3.65 -2.67
N ARG A 96 9.36 3.83 -3.96
CA ARG A 96 10.10 4.75 -4.82
C ARG A 96 9.15 5.39 -5.82
N ALA A 97 9.52 6.57 -6.29
CA ALA A 97 8.83 7.21 -7.41
C ALA A 97 9.87 7.46 -8.50
N ALA A 98 9.50 7.19 -9.75
CA ALA A 98 10.31 7.47 -10.92
C ALA A 98 9.48 8.24 -11.94
N ARG A 99 10.11 9.21 -12.62
CA ARG A 99 9.50 9.83 -13.79
C ARG A 99 9.41 8.83 -14.93
N LEU A 100 8.49 9.07 -15.86
CA LEU A 100 8.40 8.30 -17.10
C LEU A 100 9.69 8.36 -17.94
N ASP A 101 10.47 9.43 -17.79
CA ASP A 101 11.78 9.58 -18.45
C ASP A 101 12.93 8.83 -17.73
N GLY A 102 12.63 8.17 -16.59
CA GLY A 102 13.58 7.42 -15.79
C GLY A 102 14.47 8.28 -14.87
N SER A 103 14.30 9.60 -14.83
CA SER A 103 15.05 10.46 -13.92
C SER A 103 14.49 10.46 -12.50
N LEU A 104 15.38 10.70 -11.53
CA LEU A 104 15.05 10.64 -10.10
C LEU A 104 14.37 11.94 -9.63
N PHE A 105 13.42 11.83 -8.69
CA PHE A 105 12.81 12.99 -8.07
C PHE A 105 13.74 13.66 -7.05
N PRO A 106 13.65 14.99 -6.90
CA PRO A 106 14.20 15.67 -5.74
C PRO A 106 13.57 15.13 -4.46
N ILE A 107 14.35 15.04 -3.39
CA ILE A 107 13.90 14.64 -2.05
C ILE A 107 12.65 15.40 -1.57
N ALA A 108 12.51 16.66 -1.99
CA ALA A 108 11.36 17.52 -1.68
C ALA A 108 10.02 16.92 -2.17
N TYR A 109 10.02 16.21 -3.30
CA TYR A 109 8.82 15.56 -3.83
C TYR A 109 8.40 14.37 -2.96
N HIS A 110 9.36 13.56 -2.53
CA HIS A 110 9.10 12.46 -1.59
C HIS A 110 8.56 12.99 -0.27
N ILE A 111 9.10 14.11 0.22
CA ILE A 111 8.58 14.80 1.41
C ILE A 111 7.15 15.28 1.20
N SER A 112 6.78 15.81 0.02
CA SER A 112 5.40 16.22 -0.26
C SER A 112 4.42 15.05 -0.34
N MET A 113 4.82 13.89 -0.89
CA MET A 113 3.99 12.68 -0.83
C MET A 113 3.74 12.22 0.61
N LEU A 114 4.72 12.45 1.49
CA LEU A 114 4.61 12.15 2.92
C LEU A 114 3.80 13.20 3.68
N GLN A 115 3.43 14.34 3.09
CA GLN A 115 2.60 15.35 3.75
C GLN A 115 1.11 14.98 3.62
N LEU A 116 0.62 14.14 4.55
CA LEU A 116 -0.81 13.87 4.65
C LEU A 116 -1.61 15.17 4.86
N PRO A 117 -2.76 15.36 4.17
CA PRO A 117 -3.66 16.47 4.43
C PRO A 117 -4.09 16.53 5.90
N GLY A 118 -3.78 17.62 6.58
CA GLY A 118 -4.11 17.84 8.00
C GLY A 118 -3.06 17.36 9.01
N SER A 119 -1.99 16.67 8.57
CA SER A 119 -0.87 16.29 9.45
C SER A 119 0.12 17.44 9.55
N ARG A 120 0.14 18.14 10.69
CA ARG A 120 1.09 19.25 10.89
C ARG A 120 2.52 18.77 11.18
N ILE A 121 2.74 17.53 11.63
CA ILE A 121 4.05 17.09 12.20
C ILE A 121 4.38 15.57 12.00
N GLY A 122 3.48 14.70 11.52
CA GLY A 122 3.62 13.25 11.80
C GLY A 122 4.35 12.34 10.79
N ALA A 123 4.13 12.49 9.49
CA ALA A 123 4.55 11.47 8.51
C ALA A 123 6.00 11.63 8.01
N VAL A 124 6.54 12.85 8.09
CA VAL A 124 7.95 13.14 7.75
C VAL A 124 8.93 12.48 8.74
N VAL A 125 8.48 12.12 9.96
CA VAL A 125 9.34 11.52 11.00
C VAL A 125 9.44 9.99 10.86
N VAL A 126 8.56 9.33 10.10
CA VAL A 126 8.52 7.85 10.01
C VAL A 126 9.18 7.31 8.75
N ALA A 127 9.37 8.14 7.72
CA ALA A 127 10.03 7.72 6.49
C ALA A 127 11.55 7.95 6.55
N SER A 128 12.32 6.96 6.15
CA SER A 128 13.79 7.03 6.02
C SER A 128 14.23 6.37 4.72
N MET A 129 15.49 6.54 4.33
CA MET A 129 16.06 5.88 3.16
C MET A 129 17.00 4.77 3.60
N GLU A 130 16.80 3.57 3.05
CA GLU A 130 17.61 2.38 3.32
C GLU A 130 17.73 1.55 2.03
N GLU A 131 18.67 0.60 1.98
CA GLU A 131 18.68 -0.40 0.93
C GLU A 131 17.50 -1.36 1.08
N HIS A 132 16.81 -1.63 -0.02
CA HIS A 132 15.75 -2.63 -0.05
C HIS A 132 16.33 -4.00 0.32
N PRO A 133 15.83 -4.69 1.36
CA PRO A 133 16.49 -5.86 1.96
C PRO A 133 16.63 -7.04 1.00
N VAL A 134 15.78 -7.09 -0.04
CA VAL A 134 15.81 -8.12 -1.07
C VAL A 134 16.56 -7.71 -2.34
N LEU A 135 16.55 -6.41 -2.68
CA LEU A 135 17.05 -5.92 -3.98
C LEU A 135 18.44 -5.29 -3.87
N GLY A 136 18.85 -4.83 -2.69
CA GLY A 136 20.12 -4.15 -2.46
C GLY A 136 20.21 -2.77 -3.12
N THR A 137 19.07 -2.16 -3.44
CA THR A 137 18.99 -0.83 -4.07
C THR A 137 18.31 0.18 -3.16
N PRO A 138 18.61 1.48 -3.24
CA PRO A 138 18.00 2.50 -2.38
C PRO A 138 16.49 2.60 -2.56
N PHE A 139 15.76 2.57 -1.44
CA PHE A 139 14.31 2.80 -1.36
C PHE A 139 14.01 3.71 -0.16
N TRP A 140 12.90 4.44 -0.25
CA TRP A 140 12.28 5.00 0.95
C TRP A 140 11.55 3.89 1.69
N PHE A 141 11.50 3.96 3.01
CA PHE A 141 10.72 3.01 3.80
C PHE A 141 10.07 3.67 5.00
N LEU A 142 8.92 3.14 5.42
CA LEU A 142 8.26 3.52 6.66
C LEU A 142 8.77 2.65 7.81
N HIS A 143 9.32 3.28 8.83
CA HIS A 143 9.89 2.56 9.96
C HIS A 143 8.83 1.73 10.72
N PRO A 144 9.09 0.44 11.01
CA PRO A 144 8.09 -0.48 11.59
C PRO A 144 7.73 -0.26 13.06
N CYS A 145 8.41 0.63 13.79
CA CYS A 145 8.30 0.71 15.25
C CYS A 145 6.87 0.91 15.76
N GLU A 146 6.08 1.73 15.07
CA GLU A 146 4.69 2.01 15.46
C GLU A 146 3.68 1.06 14.81
N THR A 147 4.09 0.25 13.82
CA THR A 147 3.16 -0.61 13.06
C THR A 147 2.45 -1.60 13.95
N ALA A 148 3.16 -2.25 14.87
CA ALA A 148 2.55 -3.23 15.77
C ALA A 148 1.52 -2.57 16.70
N ALA A 149 1.81 -1.39 17.23
CA ALA A 149 0.89 -0.67 18.11
C ALA A 149 -0.36 -0.18 17.35
N ALA A 150 -0.16 0.40 16.16
CA ALA A 150 -1.25 0.85 15.29
C ALA A 150 -2.19 -0.30 14.90
N MET A 151 -1.64 -1.44 14.49
CA MET A 151 -2.43 -2.62 14.13
C MET A 151 -3.24 -3.17 15.31
N GLU A 152 -2.72 -3.08 16.53
CA GLU A 152 -3.47 -3.50 17.72
C GLU A 152 -4.69 -2.62 17.97
N LEU A 153 -4.54 -1.31 17.80
CA LEU A 153 -5.64 -0.35 17.96
C LEU A 153 -6.70 -0.57 16.88
N LEU A 154 -6.31 -0.79 15.63
CA LEU A 154 -7.24 -1.08 14.54
C LEU A 154 -8.09 -2.32 14.81
N VAL A 155 -7.46 -3.41 15.23
CA VAL A 155 -8.17 -4.66 15.55
C VAL A 155 -9.13 -4.45 16.73
N LYS A 156 -8.71 -3.73 17.78
CA LYS A 156 -9.58 -3.38 18.91
C LYS A 156 -10.80 -2.56 18.46
N LEU A 157 -10.62 -1.61 17.56
CA LEU A 157 -11.72 -0.79 17.02
C LEU A 157 -12.69 -1.64 16.20
N GLN A 158 -12.18 -2.59 15.40
CA GLN A 158 -13.02 -3.51 14.62
C GLN A 158 -13.88 -4.40 15.53
N HIS A 159 -13.30 -4.95 16.60
CA HIS A 159 -14.08 -5.76 17.55
C HIS A 159 -15.17 -4.94 18.27
N ALA A 160 -14.87 -3.67 18.61
CA ALA A 160 -15.84 -2.79 19.26
C ALA A 160 -17.02 -2.38 18.35
N THR A 161 -16.86 -2.42 17.02
CA THR A 161 -17.92 -2.07 16.06
C THR A 161 -18.78 -3.27 15.65
N VAL A 162 -18.23 -4.49 15.64
CA VAL A 162 -18.94 -5.72 15.25
C VAL A 162 -19.94 -6.21 16.32
N ASP A 163 -19.75 -5.85 17.59
CA ASP A 163 -20.66 -6.19 18.71
C ASP A 163 -22.08 -5.55 18.61
N ARG A 164 -22.41 -4.81 17.53
CA ARG A 164 -23.72 -4.15 17.35
C ARG A 164 -24.68 -4.77 16.33
N THR A 165 -24.33 -5.85 15.62
CA THR A 165 -25.24 -6.43 14.60
C THR A 165 -25.38 -7.96 14.73
N PRO A 166 -26.43 -8.47 15.40
CA PRO A 166 -26.70 -9.90 15.50
C PRO A 166 -27.57 -10.37 14.31
N ASN A 167 -27.06 -10.27 13.08
CA ASN A 167 -27.53 -11.09 11.94
C ASN A 167 -26.74 -10.76 10.66
N SER A 168 -25.63 -11.46 10.43
CA SER A 168 -25.18 -11.78 9.08
C SER A 168 -24.21 -12.96 9.17
N LYS A 169 -24.68 -14.14 8.79
CA LYS A 169 -23.82 -15.31 8.59
C LYS A 169 -23.08 -15.25 7.23
N ASP A 170 -23.23 -14.15 6.48
CA ASP A 170 -22.74 -13.96 5.10
C ASP A 170 -21.84 -12.72 4.93
N ILE A 171 -21.18 -12.24 5.99
CA ILE A 171 -20.00 -11.37 5.83
C ILE A 171 -18.81 -12.22 6.24
N ASP A 172 -18.18 -12.86 5.25
CA ASP A 172 -16.92 -13.56 5.44
C ASP A 172 -15.96 -12.70 6.28
N ALA A 173 -15.47 -13.32 7.34
CA ALA A 173 -14.90 -12.70 8.52
C ALA A 173 -13.71 -11.76 8.21
N VAL A 174 -13.87 -10.49 8.63
CA VAL A 174 -12.82 -9.51 9.05
C VAL A 174 -11.75 -9.17 8.00
N PRO A 175 -11.32 -7.89 7.84
CA PRO A 175 -10.24 -7.59 6.91
C PRO A 175 -8.96 -8.26 7.41
N ALA A 176 -8.51 -9.24 6.64
CA ALA A 176 -7.18 -9.83 6.62
C ALA A 176 -6.13 -8.80 7.11
N TYR A 177 -5.20 -9.19 8.00
CA TYR A 177 -4.20 -8.30 8.61
C TYR A 177 -3.60 -7.31 7.60
N LEU A 178 -3.26 -7.78 6.38
CA LEU A 178 -2.67 -6.92 5.36
C LEU A 178 -3.63 -5.89 4.77
N LEU A 179 -4.93 -6.20 4.62
CA LEU A 179 -5.93 -5.20 4.23
C LEU A 179 -6.13 -4.14 5.32
N SER A 180 -6.17 -4.57 6.58
CA SER A 180 -6.18 -3.65 7.73
C SER A 180 -4.93 -2.78 7.75
N TRP A 181 -3.75 -3.37 7.51
CA TRP A 181 -2.49 -2.61 7.41
C TRP A 181 -2.46 -1.66 6.21
N LEU A 182 -3.02 -2.06 5.05
CA LEU A 182 -3.13 -1.19 3.88
C LEU A 182 -3.92 0.08 4.20
N SER A 183 -4.95 0.02 5.04
CA SER A 183 -5.67 1.22 5.50
C SER A 183 -4.76 2.24 6.21
N LEU A 184 -3.70 1.78 6.90
CA LEU A 184 -2.76 2.67 7.58
C LEU A 184 -1.86 3.41 6.60
N VAL A 185 -1.51 2.76 5.48
CA VAL A 185 -0.60 3.30 4.47
C VAL A 185 -1.33 3.85 3.24
N ALA A 186 -2.64 3.69 3.16
CA ALA A 186 -3.48 4.22 2.07
C ALA A 186 -3.30 5.73 1.84
N PRO A 187 -3.19 6.59 2.88
CA PRO A 187 -2.96 8.02 2.65
C PRO A 187 -1.63 8.36 1.97
N LEU A 188 -0.64 7.46 2.05
CA LEU A 188 0.65 7.63 1.39
C LEU A 188 0.68 6.99 0.00
N THR A 189 -0.01 5.87 -0.16
CA THR A 189 0.06 5.04 -1.37
C THR A 189 -1.06 5.34 -2.37
N GLY A 190 -2.15 5.97 -1.94
CA GLY A 190 -3.38 6.10 -2.72
C GLY A 190 -4.18 4.78 -2.83
N ILE A 191 -3.61 3.65 -2.41
CA ILE A 191 -4.20 2.33 -2.54
C ILE A 191 -5.14 2.08 -1.35
N SER A 192 -6.44 1.96 -1.60
CA SER A 192 -7.42 1.72 -0.56
C SER A 192 -7.74 0.23 -0.44
N PRO A 193 -7.83 -0.35 0.77
CA PRO A 193 -8.29 -1.72 0.91
C PRO A 193 -9.73 -1.91 0.40
N LEU A 194 -10.54 -0.85 0.33
CA LEU A 194 -11.90 -0.91 -0.21
C LEU A 194 -11.96 -1.24 -1.69
N ASP A 195 -10.89 -0.94 -2.43
CA ASP A 195 -10.76 -1.25 -3.86
C ASP A 195 -10.84 -2.77 -4.11
N TYR A 196 -10.59 -3.57 -3.07
CA TYR A 196 -10.54 -5.03 -3.13
C TYR A 196 -11.76 -5.72 -2.49
N VAL A 197 -12.53 -5.04 -1.64
CA VAL A 197 -13.59 -5.66 -0.82
C VAL A 197 -14.94 -5.75 -1.56
N GLY A 198 -15.17 -4.92 -2.58
CA GLY A 198 -16.45 -4.83 -3.29
C GLY A 198 -16.70 -5.87 -4.40
N VAL A 199 -15.73 -6.72 -4.71
CA VAL A 199 -15.74 -7.55 -5.94
C VAL A 199 -16.36 -8.94 -5.71
N SER A 200 -16.69 -9.28 -4.48
CA SER A 200 -17.20 -10.60 -4.09
C SER A 200 -18.69 -10.84 -4.37
N GLY A 201 -19.45 -9.87 -4.91
CA GLY A 201 -20.93 -9.91 -4.87
C GLY A 201 -21.68 -9.83 -6.22
N GLY A 202 -20.99 -9.74 -7.35
CA GLY A 202 -21.61 -9.36 -8.63
C GLY A 202 -21.51 -10.39 -9.74
N SER A 203 -22.13 -11.57 -9.62
CA SER A 203 -22.42 -12.38 -10.84
C SER A 203 -23.61 -13.35 -10.78
N GLU A 204 -24.32 -13.54 -9.66
CA GLU A 204 -25.42 -14.52 -9.60
C GLU A 204 -26.85 -13.95 -9.49
N ARG A 205 -27.04 -12.63 -9.46
CA ARG A 205 -28.40 -12.05 -9.28
C ARG A 205 -29.11 -11.58 -10.56
N GLU A 206 -28.49 -11.64 -11.73
CA GLU A 206 -29.10 -11.13 -12.98
C GLU A 206 -29.68 -12.21 -13.92
N LEU A 207 -29.62 -13.49 -13.53
CA LEU A 207 -30.17 -14.60 -14.34
C LEU A 207 -31.49 -15.20 -13.79
N ALA A 208 -32.01 -14.70 -12.67
CA ALA A 208 -33.23 -15.22 -12.04
C ALA A 208 -34.47 -14.31 -12.17
N ALA A 209 -34.37 -13.16 -12.86
CA ALA A 209 -35.49 -12.23 -13.04
C ALA A 209 -36.21 -12.34 -14.40
N THR A 210 -35.81 -13.29 -15.25
CA THR A 210 -36.43 -13.55 -16.56
C THR A 210 -36.63 -15.05 -16.78
N ALA A 211 -37.56 -15.64 -16.02
CA ALA A 211 -38.19 -16.92 -16.34
C ALA A 211 -39.62 -16.94 -15.82
#